data_AF-A0A7X8E7V2-F1
#
_entry.id   AF-A0A7X8E7V2-F1
#
_cell.length_a   1.000
_cell.length_b   1.000
_cell.length_c   1.000
_cell.angle_alpha   90.00
_cell.angle_beta   90.00
_cell.angle_gamma   90.00
#
_symmetry.space_group_name_H-M   'P 1'
#
loop_
_entity.id
_entity.type
_entity.pdbx_description
1 polymer ?
#
loop_
_entity_poly.entity_id
_entity_poly.type
_entity_poly.pdbx_seq_one_letter_code
_entity_poly.pdbx_strand_id
1 'polypeptide(L)'
;GMSGTYMSFLSGNIANVRVPCAIVAQDVIGVKAGTNEGELIATMGIAGSIITNLIVVTIAAFAGNLLIGYFPPIVLDSFDYVLPAIFGALFALFAVQYPKYGAFSAIVAAFLVLVVGVLPTWLVVPLCSFSTIAFAMQSYKKQMKNN
;
A
#
# COMPACT_ATOMS: atom_id res chain seq x y z
N GLY A 1 0.51 0.81 18.58
CA GLY A 1 0.69 2.25 18.79
C GLY A 1 0.51 3.07 17.55
N MET A 2 0.23 4.37 17.72
CA MET A 2 0.00 5.30 16.60
C MET A 2 1.24 5.41 15.70
N SER A 3 2.41 5.64 16.28
CA SER A 3 3.69 5.74 15.57
C SER A 3 4.04 4.47 14.79
N GLY A 4 3.96 3.30 15.41
CA GLY A 4 4.18 2.00 14.76
C GLY A 4 3.21 1.75 13.60
N THR A 5 1.96 2.20 13.72
CA THR A 5 0.94 2.06 12.67
C THR A 5 1.25 2.95 11.47
N TYR A 6 1.64 4.21 11.69
CA TYR A 6 2.09 5.09 10.60
C TYR A 6 3.29 4.53 9.86
N MET A 7 4.31 4.07 10.59
CA MET A 7 5.51 3.47 10.00
C MET A 7 5.19 2.20 9.20
N SER A 8 4.26 1.38 9.71
CA SER A 8 3.82 0.17 9.02
C SER A 8 3.06 0.48 7.74
N PHE A 9 2.20 1.50 7.72
CA PHE A 9 1.50 1.92 6.50
C PHE A 9 2.45 2.48 5.44
N LEU A 10 3.45 3.26 5.83
CA LEU A 10 4.42 3.80 4.89
C LEU A 10 5.35 2.72 4.33
N SER A 11 5.83 1.81 5.17
CA SER A 11 6.79 0.78 4.76
C SER A 11 6.14 -0.47 4.16
N GLY A 12 4.83 -0.64 4.33
CA GLY A 12 4.09 -1.79 3.86
C GLY A 12 4.46 -3.10 4.55
N ASN A 13 4.03 -4.21 3.94
CA ASN A 13 4.22 -5.58 4.42
C ASN A 13 3.84 -5.80 5.91
N ILE A 14 2.75 -5.14 6.31
CA ILE A 14 2.32 -5.01 7.71
C ILE A 14 2.05 -6.39 8.32
N ALA A 15 1.21 -7.18 7.66
CA ALA A 15 0.74 -8.46 8.19
C ALA A 15 1.84 -9.53 8.24
N ASN A 16 2.74 -9.57 7.25
CA ASN A 16 3.71 -10.68 7.16
C ASN A 16 5.01 -10.41 7.93
N VAL A 17 5.41 -9.15 8.10
CA VAL A 17 6.71 -8.82 8.72
C VAL A 17 6.55 -7.85 9.88
N ARG A 18 5.80 -6.75 9.74
CA ARG A 18 5.81 -5.69 10.76
C ARG A 18 5.09 -6.09 12.04
N VAL A 19 3.89 -6.66 11.91
CA VAL A 19 3.10 -7.18 13.04
C VAL A 19 3.82 -8.30 13.79
N PRO A 20 4.31 -9.37 13.13
CA PRO A 20 5.03 -10.42 13.85
C PRO A 20 6.33 -9.92 14.48
N CYS A 21 7.10 -9.01 13.84
CA CYS A 21 8.26 -8.41 14.47
C CYS A 21 7.91 -7.60 15.74
N ALA A 22 6.79 -6.88 15.73
CA ALA A 22 6.30 -6.16 16.90
C ALA A 22 5.92 -7.12 18.04
N ILE A 23 5.22 -8.20 17.72
CA ILE A 23 4.80 -9.23 18.69
C ILE A 23 6.03 -9.92 19.30
N VAL A 24 6.99 -10.34 18.47
CA VAL A 24 8.21 -10.99 18.95
C VAL A 24 9.04 -10.04 19.82
N ALA A 25 9.16 -8.76 19.45
CA ALA A 25 9.86 -7.78 20.27
C ALA A 25 9.20 -7.58 21.64
N GLN A 26 7.86 -7.54 21.68
CA GLN A 26 7.10 -7.46 22.93
C GLN A 26 7.26 -8.71 23.80
N ASP A 27 7.23 -9.89 23.17
CA ASP A 27 7.38 -11.20 23.83
C ASP A 27 8.77 -11.37 24.48
N VAL A 28 9.83 -11.00 23.76
CA VAL A 28 11.22 -11.06 24.26
C VAL A 28 11.43 -10.17 25.49
N ILE A 29 10.78 -9.00 25.52
CA ILE A 29 10.88 -8.07 26.65
C ILE A 29 9.84 -8.39 27.75
N GLY A 30 8.90 -9.31 27.49
CA GLY A 30 7.86 -9.71 28.44
C GLY A 30 6.78 -8.64 28.67
N VAL A 31 6.60 -7.71 27.72
CA VAL A 31 5.60 -6.63 27.83
C VAL A 31 4.31 -7.01 27.13
N LYS A 32 3.17 -6.70 27.76
CA LYS A 32 1.84 -6.95 27.17
C LYS A 32 1.52 -5.91 26.09
N ALA A 33 0.92 -6.37 25.00
CA ALA A 33 0.34 -5.48 24.01
C ALA A 33 -0.77 -4.61 24.63
N GLY A 34 -0.78 -3.32 24.29
CA GLY A 34 -1.76 -2.36 24.80
C GLY A 34 -1.33 -1.61 26.08
N THR A 35 -0.17 -1.91 26.66
CA THR A 35 0.47 -1.05 27.67
C THR A 35 1.33 0.01 26.99
N ASN A 36 1.61 1.12 27.69
CA ASN A 36 2.51 2.17 27.18
C ASN A 36 3.90 1.63 26.83
N GLU A 37 4.43 0.74 27.69
CA GLU A 37 5.71 0.06 27.46
C GLU A 37 5.64 -0.88 26.25
N GLY A 38 4.57 -1.68 26.15
CA GLY A 38 4.35 -2.56 24.99
C GLY A 38 4.26 -1.78 23.69
N GLU A 39 3.63 -0.60 23.68
CA GLU A 39 3.57 0.27 22.51
C GLU A 39 4.95 0.79 22.09
N LEU A 40 5.78 1.21 23.05
CA LEU A 40 7.15 1.65 22.78
C LEU A 40 7.98 0.51 22.18
N ILE A 41 7.95 -0.67 22.78
CA ILE A 41 8.70 -1.84 22.29
C ILE A 41 8.23 -2.26 20.90
N ALA A 42 6.92 -2.34 20.67
CA ALA A 42 6.37 -2.65 19.34
C ALA A 42 6.82 -1.64 18.29
N THR A 43 6.83 -0.35 18.63
CA THR A 43 7.27 0.71 17.73
C THR A 43 8.74 0.55 17.36
N MET A 44 9.62 0.22 18.33
CA MET A 44 11.03 -0.06 18.07
C MET A 44 11.22 -1.32 17.22
N GLY A 45 10.45 -2.38 17.48
CA GLY A 45 10.47 -3.62 16.68
C GLY A 45 10.07 -3.38 15.23
N ILE A 46 9.05 -2.55 15.00
CA ILE A 46 8.64 -2.11 13.65
C ILE A 46 9.75 -1.27 13.01
N ALA A 47 10.32 -0.31 13.72
CA ALA A 47 11.39 0.54 13.19
C ALA A 47 12.62 -0.27 12.79
N GLY A 48 13.07 -1.20 13.64
CA GLY A 48 14.18 -2.11 13.33
C GLY A 48 13.90 -2.97 12.11
N SER A 49 12.70 -3.53 12.04
CA SER A 49 12.23 -4.29 10.87
C SER A 49 12.32 -3.47 9.58
N ILE A 50 11.90 -2.19 9.61
CA ILE A 50 11.94 -1.30 8.45
C ILE A 50 13.38 -1.05 8.00
N ILE A 51 14.27 -0.72 8.93
CA ILE A 51 15.68 -0.46 8.64
C ILE A 51 16.33 -1.71 8.01
N THR A 52 16.17 -2.88 8.60
CA THR A 52 16.74 -4.12 8.06
C THR A 52 16.19 -4.42 6.67
N ASN A 53 14.88 -4.28 6.46
CA ASN A 53 14.27 -4.48 5.16
C ASN A 53 14.81 -3.50 4.10
N LEU A 54 14.97 -2.23 4.46
CA LEU A 54 15.53 -1.21 3.58
C LEU A 54 16.96 -1.60 3.17
N ILE A 55 17.83 -1.96 4.12
CA ILE A 55 19.22 -2.36 3.81
C ILE A 55 19.26 -3.53 2.82
N VAL A 56 18.48 -4.59 3.09
CA VAL A 56 18.45 -5.78 2.22
C VAL A 56 17.91 -5.44 0.83
N VAL A 57 16.82 -4.67 0.75
CA VAL A 57 16.22 -4.26 -0.53
C VAL A 57 17.17 -3.36 -1.31
N THR A 58 17.89 -2.45 -0.65
CA THR A 58 18.89 -1.60 -1.30
C THR A 58 20.02 -2.44 -1.89
N ILE A 59 20.59 -3.38 -1.14
CA ILE A 59 21.62 -4.30 -1.66
C ILE A 59 21.08 -5.09 -2.85
N ALA A 60 19.87 -5.64 -2.75
CA ALA A 60 19.22 -6.37 -3.82
C ALA A 60 18.97 -5.51 -5.06
N ALA A 61 18.62 -4.23 -4.89
CA ALA A 61 18.41 -3.30 -5.99
C ALA A 61 19.71 -2.99 -6.74
N PHE A 62 20.81 -2.77 -6.02
CA PHE A 62 22.13 -2.57 -6.64
C PHE A 62 22.60 -3.84 -7.37
N ALA A 63 22.48 -5.00 -6.74
CA ALA A 63 22.82 -6.28 -7.38
C ALA A 63 21.95 -6.56 -8.60
N GLY A 64 20.64 -6.29 -8.51
CA GLY A 64 19.68 -6.43 -9.59
C GLY A 64 20.03 -5.53 -10.78
N ASN A 65 20.39 -4.27 -10.52
CA ASN A 65 20.80 -3.34 -11.58
C ASN A 65 22.02 -3.83 -12.36
N LEU A 66 22.99 -4.47 -11.69
CA LEU A 66 24.14 -5.09 -12.36
C LEU A 66 23.73 -6.31 -13.21
N LEU A 67 22.70 -7.05 -12.80
CA LEU A 67 22.20 -8.22 -13.52
C LEU A 67 21.36 -7.87 -14.75
N ILE A 68 20.69 -6.71 -14.76
CA ILE A 68 19.83 -6.27 -15.87
C ILE A 68 20.57 -6.28 -17.21
N GLY A 69 21.85 -5.91 -17.23
CA GLY A 69 22.67 -5.90 -18.45
C GLY A 69 22.91 -7.27 -19.10
N TYR A 70 22.63 -8.36 -18.38
CA TYR A 70 22.79 -9.73 -18.89
C TYR A 70 21.47 -10.34 -19.40
N PHE A 71 20.33 -9.67 -19.23
CA PHE A 71 19.05 -10.20 -19.66
C PHE A 71 18.75 -9.92 -21.14
N PRO A 72 18.06 -10.84 -21.83
CA PRO A 72 17.62 -10.62 -23.21
C PRO A 72 16.51 -9.55 -23.28
N PRO A 73 16.34 -8.87 -24.43
CA PRO A 73 15.40 -7.76 -24.59
C PRO A 73 13.96 -8.07 -24.15
N ILE A 74 13.50 -9.30 -24.42
CA ILE A 74 12.15 -9.76 -24.06
C ILE A 74 11.86 -9.70 -22.54
N VAL A 75 12.89 -9.88 -21.70
CA VAL A 75 12.76 -9.80 -20.24
C VAL A 75 12.75 -8.35 -19.79
N LEU A 76 13.48 -7.48 -20.49
CA LEU A 76 13.51 -6.05 -20.19
C LEU A 76 12.15 -5.41 -20.46
N ASP A 77 11.53 -5.72 -21.59
CA ASP A 77 10.19 -5.24 -21.95
C ASP A 77 9.12 -5.72 -20.96
N SER A 78 9.36 -6.84 -20.27
CA SER A 78 8.43 -7.36 -19.26
C SER A 78 8.39 -6.49 -17.99
N PHE A 79 9.45 -5.72 -17.69
CA PHE A 79 9.47 -4.83 -16.52
C PHE A 79 8.46 -3.69 -16.63
N ASP A 80 8.10 -3.25 -17.84
CA ASP A 80 7.10 -2.21 -18.07
C ASP A 80 5.69 -2.64 -17.60
N TYR A 81 5.42 -3.96 -17.56
CA TYR A 81 4.16 -4.51 -17.08
C TYR A 81 4.10 -4.71 -15.57
N VAL A 82 5.22 -4.60 -14.86
CA VAL A 82 5.27 -4.82 -13.41
C VAL A 82 4.46 -3.77 -12.66
N LEU A 83 4.60 -2.49 -13.02
CA LEU A 83 3.90 -1.41 -12.34
C LEU A 83 2.37 -1.48 -12.55
N PRO A 84 1.84 -1.65 -13.79
CA PRO A 84 0.42 -1.90 -14.01
C PRO A 84 -0.10 -3.16 -13.29
N ALA A 85 0.67 -4.25 -13.26
CA ALA A 85 0.26 -5.49 -12.61
C ALA A 85 0.11 -5.33 -11.09
N ILE A 86 1.05 -4.64 -10.42
CA ILE A 86 0.99 -4.39 -8.98
C ILE A 86 -0.22 -3.52 -8.63
N PHE A 87 -0.43 -2.41 -9.34
CA PHE A 87 -1.58 -1.53 -9.08
C PHE A 87 -2.90 -2.19 -9.48
N GLY A 88 -2.93 -2.99 -10.54
CA GLY A 88 -4.10 -3.77 -10.94
C GLY A 88 -4.50 -4.80 -9.89
N ALA A 89 -3.53 -5.55 -9.34
CA ALA A 89 -3.76 -6.47 -8.23
C ALA A 89 -4.23 -5.75 -6.96
N LEU A 90 -3.65 -4.60 -6.63
CA LEU A 90 -4.08 -3.79 -5.50
C LEU A 90 -5.52 -3.28 -5.66
N PHE A 91 -5.85 -2.79 -6.86
CA PHE A 91 -7.22 -2.39 -7.19
C PHE A 91 -8.18 -3.57 -7.05
N ALA A 92 -7.83 -4.73 -7.62
CA ALA A 92 -8.65 -5.93 -7.51
C ALA A 92 -8.87 -6.35 -6.06
N LEU A 93 -7.83 -6.30 -5.21
CA LEU A 93 -7.93 -6.60 -3.78
C LEU A 93 -8.96 -5.72 -3.08
N PHE A 94 -8.93 -4.40 -3.33
CA PHE A 94 -9.89 -3.47 -2.74
C PHE A 94 -11.27 -3.56 -3.38
N ALA A 95 -11.37 -3.81 -4.68
CA ALA A 95 -12.63 -3.96 -5.39
C ALA A 95 -13.39 -5.21 -4.94
N VAL A 96 -12.69 -6.31 -4.64
CA VAL A 96 -13.30 -7.53 -4.09
C VAL A 96 -13.81 -7.31 -2.67
N GLN A 97 -13.03 -6.62 -1.82
CA GLN A 97 -13.47 -6.30 -0.46
C GLN A 97 -14.63 -5.29 -0.43
N TYR A 98 -14.65 -4.33 -1.37
CA TYR A 98 -15.61 -3.24 -1.42
C TYR A 98 -16.18 -3.04 -2.84
N PRO A 99 -17.04 -3.94 -3.31
CA PRO A 99 -17.47 -3.97 -4.72
C PRO A 99 -18.23 -2.71 -5.16
N LYS A 100 -19.00 -2.09 -4.26
CA LYS A 100 -19.73 -0.84 -4.56
C LYS A 100 -18.78 0.33 -4.85
N TYR A 101 -17.71 0.45 -4.06
CA TYR A 101 -16.74 1.53 -4.23
C TYR A 101 -15.76 1.24 -5.37
N GLY A 102 -15.35 -0.03 -5.53
CA GLY A 102 -14.53 -0.48 -6.65
C GLY A 102 -15.20 -0.25 -8.01
N ALA A 103 -16.48 -0.62 -8.14
CA ALA A 103 -17.25 -0.39 -9.36
C ALA A 103 -17.39 1.11 -9.68
N PHE A 104 -17.66 1.95 -8.67
CA PHE A 104 -17.73 3.41 -8.86
C PHE A 104 -16.39 3.98 -9.33
N SER A 105 -15.28 3.62 -8.68
CA SER A 105 -13.96 4.08 -9.10
C SER A 105 -13.57 3.61 -10.50
N ALA A 106 -13.95 2.39 -10.90
CA ALA A 106 -13.69 1.88 -12.25
C ALA A 106 -14.47 2.67 -13.30
N ILE A 107 -15.75 2.98 -13.04
CA ILE A 107 -16.59 3.78 -13.94
C ILE A 107 -16.03 5.19 -14.09
N VAL A 108 -15.65 5.84 -12.98
CA VAL A 108 -15.08 7.19 -13.01
C VAL A 108 -13.73 7.21 -13.72
N ALA A 109 -12.86 6.23 -13.46
CA ALA A 109 -11.58 6.09 -14.15
C ALA A 109 -11.77 5.86 -15.66
N ALA A 110 -12.66 4.95 -16.05
CA ALA A 110 -12.97 4.69 -17.45
C ALA A 110 -13.55 5.92 -18.14
N PHE A 111 -14.44 6.66 -17.48
CA PHE A 111 -15.00 7.89 -18.00
C PHE A 111 -13.94 8.98 -18.22
N LEU A 112 -13.08 9.22 -17.22
CA LEU A 112 -12.00 10.21 -17.32
C LEU A 112 -10.97 9.86 -18.39
N VAL A 113 -10.65 8.59 -18.58
CA VAL A 113 -9.67 8.16 -19.59
C VAL A 113 -10.26 8.13 -21.00
N LEU A 114 -11.47 7.57 -21.19
CA LEU A 114 -12.07 7.36 -22.51
C LEU A 114 -12.78 8.60 -23.07
N VAL A 115 -13.44 9.40 -22.23
CA VAL A 115 -14.26 10.54 -22.69
C VAL A 115 -13.47 11.83 -22.67
N VAL A 116 -12.60 12.00 -21.67
CA VAL A 116 -11.90 13.28 -21.47
C VAL A 116 -10.56 13.32 -22.20
N GLY A 117 -9.90 12.18 -22.48
CA GLY A 117 -8.86 11.93 -23.50
C GLY A 117 -7.62 12.86 -23.60
N VAL A 118 -7.60 13.99 -22.91
CA VAL A 118 -6.73 15.15 -23.15
C VAL A 118 -6.21 15.73 -21.83
N LEU A 119 -6.58 15.15 -20.68
CA LEU A 119 -6.07 15.60 -19.38
C LEU A 119 -4.77 14.88 -19.02
N PRO A 120 -3.74 15.61 -18.56
CA PRO A 120 -2.48 15.01 -18.15
C PRO A 120 -2.67 14.05 -16.97
N THR A 121 -1.94 12.94 -16.96
CA THR A 121 -2.04 11.86 -15.95
C THR A 121 -1.91 12.37 -14.52
N TRP A 122 -1.08 13.39 -14.28
CA TRP A 122 -0.97 14.06 -12.98
C TRP A 122 -2.33 14.57 -12.49
N LEU A 123 -3.19 15.08 -13.35
CA LEU A 123 -4.48 15.66 -12.97
C LEU A 123 -5.57 14.59 -12.80
N VAL A 124 -5.53 13.56 -13.65
CA VAL A 124 -6.53 12.47 -13.66
C VAL A 124 -6.48 11.65 -12.36
N VAL A 125 -5.28 11.33 -11.87
CA VAL A 125 -5.11 10.48 -10.68
C VAL A 125 -5.70 11.11 -9.40
N PRO A 126 -5.41 12.38 -9.05
CA PRO A 126 -6.06 13.07 -7.94
C PRO A 126 -7.56 13.23 -8.13
N LEU A 127 -8.04 13.62 -9.32
CA LEU A 127 -9.47 13.78 -9.59
C LEU A 127 -10.24 12.47 -9.37
N CYS A 128 -9.71 11.36 -9.86
CA CYS A 128 -10.28 10.03 -9.65
C CYS A 128 -10.24 9.63 -8.15
N SER A 129 -9.16 9.94 -7.45
CA SER A 129 -9.02 9.64 -6.02
C SER A 129 -10.00 10.45 -5.17
N PHE A 130 -10.06 11.78 -5.36
CA PHE A 130 -10.95 12.67 -4.61
C PHE A 130 -12.43 12.40 -4.89
N SER A 131 -12.81 12.11 -6.13
CA SER A 131 -14.19 11.75 -6.48
C SER A 131 -14.63 10.44 -5.80
N THR A 132 -13.75 9.43 -5.78
CA THR A 132 -14.00 8.17 -5.08
C THR A 132 -14.11 8.39 -3.56
N ILE A 133 -13.23 9.21 -2.97
CA ILE A 133 -13.27 9.55 -1.54
C ILE A 133 -14.56 10.33 -1.21
N ALA A 134 -14.96 11.30 -2.02
CA ALA A 134 -16.19 12.07 -1.82
C ALA A 134 -17.44 11.16 -1.84
N PHE A 135 -17.50 10.23 -2.80
CA PHE A 135 -18.58 9.24 -2.87
C PHE A 135 -18.58 8.29 -1.67
N ALA A 136 -17.41 7.81 -1.25
CA ALA A 136 -17.27 6.97 -0.06
C ALA A 136 -17.74 7.70 1.21
N MET A 137 -17.37 8.98 1.40
CA MET A 137 -17.79 9.78 2.55
C MET A 137 -19.30 10.03 2.56
N GLN A 138 -19.92 10.31 1.41
CA GLN A 138 -21.37 10.50 1.32
C GLN A 138 -22.13 9.21 1.62
N SER A 139 -21.68 8.09 1.07
CA SER A 139 -22.24 6.75 1.32
C SER A 139 -22.16 6.37 2.81
N TYR A 140 -21.01 6.63 3.44
CA TYR A 140 -20.80 6.38 4.87
C TYR A 140 -21.71 7.24 5.76
N LYS A 141 -21.84 8.55 5.47
CA LYS A 141 -22.78 9.44 6.19
C LYS A 141 -24.23 9.00 6.05
N LYS A 142 -24.63 8.48 4.89
CA LYS A 142 -25.99 8.00 4.63
C LYS A 142 -26.29 6.69 5.39
N GLN A 143 -25.30 5.81 5.54
CA GLN A 143 -25.42 4.61 6.38
C GLN A 143 -25.53 4.95 7.87
N MET A 144 -24.73 5.90 8.37
CA MET A 144 -24.76 6.35 9.76
C MET A 144 -26.07 7.07 10.15
N LYS A 145 -26.77 7.68 9.19
CA LYS A 145 -28.06 8.34 9.43
C LYS A 145 -29.26 7.37 9.42
N ASN A 146 -29.05 6.14 8.93
CA ASN A 146 -30.09 5.11 8.79
C ASN A 146 -30.00 4.00 9.85
N ASN A 147 -29.03 4.09 10.78
CA ASN A 147 -28.91 3.29 12.00
C ASN A 147 -29.17 4.21 13.21
#